data_AF-A0A350H5W9-F1
#
_entry.id   AF-A0A350H5W9-F1
#
_cell.length_a   1.000
_cell.length_b   1.000
_cell.length_c   1.000
_cell.angle_alpha   90.00
_cell.angle_beta   90.00
_cell.angle_gamma   90.00
#
_symmetry.space_group_name_H-M   'P 1'
#
loop_
_entity.id
_entity.type
_entity.pdbx_description
1 polymer ?
#
loop_
_entity_poly.entity_id
_entity_poly.type
_entity_poly.pdbx_seq_one_letter_code
_entity_poly.pdbx_strand_id
1 'polypeptide(L)'
;MKKEKGSISIYAAISFTCIIALVLTLIEAGRYEYCGANLSIVTNNAVESAMGDYANELVDEYGLFLNVNTDDELVGKIDEYVLANISGFEGDYIDLLSVANYEIPSREIKHITDDGGSFMAKEVSDYMKIKVGEDAASALIDKYGNSAAIGNISSFIKSVKSAKKKIERVAEAASDLYDAYENIKNTADEIKDDIRGIKKAVKNMREVIEDYKADECEFEDLEKAYNILVGQVDNLKKDLEDISSFGEKATDSKSEYEEGKEEAQSIYGQIWPDEETPETEDELLDNYDDVKDVIEVIEGIDLSDFDKTKKLAEENAIKIIERKLDKLTESIDVAKTIKNLTKGIKLDGIINNPNKSMGKKNGYGVSGKDIVKYVENISEDIILGQVMDVSKVSNLKINRDDESPSNIKDKGKGNIKKIDEALFSLYCADVFASYTDKKEDSLLNYEMEYILCGHEGDKENLSESVAKLLALREATNVIAILSNPDMLNEARTLALSTFGLTGVPAITVLGEVLIVAAWGYAESVLDVRNLLA
;
A
#
# COMPACT_ATOMS: atom_id res chain seq x y z
N MET A 1 -40.64 103.73 -7.45
CA MET A 1 -39.87 102.93 -8.41
C MET A 1 -38.41 102.95 -7.99
N LYS A 2 -37.93 101.94 -7.26
CA LYS A 2 -36.57 101.88 -6.69
C LYS A 2 -35.78 100.73 -7.33
N LYS A 3 -34.63 101.10 -7.93
CA LYS A 3 -33.38 100.35 -8.18
C LYS A 3 -33.43 99.00 -8.95
N GLU A 4 -33.17 99.06 -10.26
CA GLU A 4 -32.79 97.89 -11.10
C GLU A 4 -31.62 98.21 -12.06
N LYS A 5 -30.53 98.83 -11.57
CA LYS A 5 -29.32 99.05 -12.40
C LYS A 5 -28.10 98.21 -12.00
N GLY A 6 -28.26 97.26 -11.08
CA GLY A 6 -27.19 96.37 -10.62
C GLY A 6 -27.48 94.87 -10.74
N SER A 7 -28.73 94.47 -11.02
CA SER A 7 -29.14 93.05 -11.12
C SER A 7 -28.50 92.34 -12.31
N ILE A 8 -28.42 93.01 -13.46
CA ILE A 8 -27.79 92.48 -14.68
C ILE A 8 -26.28 92.28 -14.47
N SER A 9 -25.61 93.22 -13.81
CA SER A 9 -24.17 93.12 -13.51
C SER A 9 -23.85 92.01 -12.50
N ILE A 10 -24.71 91.80 -11.50
CA ILE A 10 -24.56 90.68 -10.54
C ILE A 10 -24.79 89.34 -11.24
N TYR A 11 -25.82 89.21 -12.06
CA TYR A 11 -26.09 87.98 -12.82
C TYR A 11 -24.98 87.67 -13.82
N ALA A 12 -24.45 88.69 -14.51
CA ALA A 12 -23.29 88.54 -15.40
C ALA A 12 -22.04 88.13 -14.61
N ALA A 13 -21.75 88.75 -13.47
CA ALA A 13 -20.60 88.39 -12.64
C ALA A 13 -20.70 86.95 -12.09
N ILE A 14 -21.89 86.51 -11.67
CA ILE A 14 -22.13 85.13 -11.23
C ILE A 14 -21.97 84.17 -12.43
N SER A 15 -22.55 84.49 -13.58
CA SER A 15 -22.44 83.66 -14.79
C SER A 15 -20.98 83.53 -15.26
N PHE A 16 -20.22 84.63 -15.28
CA PHE A 16 -18.79 84.61 -15.60
C PHE A 16 -17.99 83.81 -14.57
N THR A 17 -18.27 83.96 -13.27
CA THR A 17 -17.62 83.17 -12.21
C THR A 17 -17.90 81.67 -12.38
N CYS A 18 -19.15 81.29 -12.69
CA CYS A 18 -19.52 79.91 -12.94
C CYS A 18 -18.82 79.33 -14.18
N ILE A 19 -18.72 80.10 -15.27
CA ILE A 19 -18.01 79.69 -16.48
C ILE A 19 -16.51 79.52 -16.19
N ILE A 20 -15.89 80.46 -15.47
CA ILE A 20 -14.47 80.37 -15.09
C ILE A 20 -14.24 79.15 -14.19
N ALA A 21 -15.09 78.93 -13.18
CA ALA A 21 -15.00 77.76 -12.30
C ALA A 21 -15.12 76.45 -13.09
N LEU A 22 -16.06 76.37 -14.04
CA LEU A 22 -16.20 75.21 -14.92
C LEU A 22 -14.94 74.99 -15.78
N VAL A 23 -14.40 76.04 -16.41
CA VAL A 23 -13.19 75.95 -17.23
C VAL A 23 -11.99 75.51 -16.39
N LEU A 24 -11.79 76.10 -15.20
CA LEU A 24 -10.71 75.71 -14.29
C LEU A 24 -10.88 74.27 -13.80
N THR A 25 -12.11 73.82 -13.56
CA THR A 25 -12.40 72.43 -13.15
C THR A 25 -12.09 71.45 -14.26
N LEU A 26 -12.41 71.78 -15.53
CA LEU A 26 -12.07 70.95 -16.69
C LEU A 26 -10.56 70.89 -16.93
N ILE A 27 -9.85 72.00 -16.75
CA ILE A 27 -8.38 72.04 -16.83
C ILE A 27 -7.78 71.18 -15.71
N GLU A 28 -8.25 71.32 -14.48
CA GLU A 28 -7.75 70.53 -13.34
C GLU A 28 -8.07 69.05 -13.48
N ALA A 29 -9.26 68.70 -13.97
CA ALA A 29 -9.61 67.31 -14.29
C ALA A 29 -8.71 66.74 -15.40
N GLY A 30 -8.46 67.50 -16.47
CA GLY A 30 -7.54 67.10 -17.53
C GLY A 30 -6.10 66.94 -17.03
N ARG A 31 -5.64 67.82 -16.15
CA ARG A 31 -4.34 67.76 -15.49
C ARG A 31 -4.22 66.51 -14.61
N TYR A 32 -5.24 66.22 -13.80
CA TYR A 32 -5.29 65.06 -12.92
C TYR A 32 -5.20 63.74 -13.71
N GLU A 33 -6.03 63.59 -14.75
CA GLU A 33 -6.00 62.41 -15.63
C GLU A 33 -4.67 62.28 -16.38
N TYR A 34 -4.13 63.39 -16.89
CA TYR A 34 -2.83 63.39 -17.56
C TYR A 34 -1.71 62.96 -16.62
N CYS A 35 -1.62 63.56 -15.42
CA CYS A 35 -0.61 63.20 -14.44
C CYS A 35 -0.74 61.73 -14.01
N GLY A 36 -1.97 61.23 -13.80
CA GLY A 36 -2.19 59.82 -13.46
C GLY A 36 -1.74 58.87 -14.57
N ALA A 37 -2.08 59.16 -15.83
CA ALA A 37 -1.65 58.38 -16.98
C ALA A 37 -0.13 58.42 -17.19
N ASN A 38 0.46 59.61 -17.09
CA ASN A 38 1.91 59.80 -17.23
C ASN A 38 2.68 59.08 -16.13
N LEU A 39 2.25 59.19 -14.87
CA LEU A 39 2.86 58.47 -13.75
C LEU A 39 2.77 56.97 -13.92
N SER A 40 1.66 56.44 -14.44
CA SER A 40 1.51 55.01 -14.71
C SER A 40 2.50 54.53 -15.78
N ILE A 41 2.65 55.29 -16.87
CA ILE A 41 3.60 54.98 -17.95
C ILE A 41 5.04 55.04 -17.43
N VAL A 42 5.41 56.13 -16.75
CA VAL A 42 6.76 56.32 -16.21
C VAL A 42 7.10 55.24 -15.19
N THR A 43 6.18 54.93 -14.28
CA THR A 43 6.40 53.90 -13.26
C THR A 43 6.54 52.52 -13.89
N ASN A 44 5.71 52.19 -14.88
CA ASN A 44 5.82 50.90 -15.58
C ASN A 44 7.16 50.78 -16.31
N ASN A 45 7.56 51.82 -17.05
CA ASN A 45 8.85 51.85 -17.74
C ASN A 45 10.02 51.76 -16.76
N ALA A 46 9.93 52.43 -15.60
CA ALA A 46 10.96 52.38 -14.56
C ALA A 46 11.08 50.96 -13.96
N VAL A 47 9.95 50.30 -13.71
CA VAL A 47 9.94 48.90 -13.24
C VAL A 47 10.52 47.97 -14.30
N GLU A 48 10.08 48.06 -15.55
CA GLU A 48 10.61 47.25 -16.66
C GLU A 48 12.11 47.47 -16.87
N SER A 49 12.57 48.72 -16.77
CA SER A 49 13.99 49.06 -16.90
C SER A 49 14.81 48.51 -15.73
N ALA A 50 14.30 48.61 -14.50
CA ALA A 50 14.97 48.03 -13.33
C ALA A 50 15.01 46.50 -13.38
N MET A 51 13.94 45.85 -13.83
CA MET A 51 13.90 44.41 -14.03
C MET A 51 14.72 43.94 -15.24
N GLY A 52 15.04 44.84 -16.16
CA GLY A 52 15.96 44.60 -17.27
C GLY A 52 17.41 44.36 -16.83
N ASP A 53 17.76 44.72 -15.59
CA ASP A 53 19.04 44.40 -14.95
C ASP A 53 19.02 42.98 -14.34
N TYR A 54 18.65 41.99 -15.15
CA TYR A 54 18.67 40.59 -14.77
C TYR A 54 20.10 40.00 -14.91
N ALA A 55 20.38 38.95 -14.15
CA ALA A 55 21.67 38.26 -14.25
C ALA A 55 21.74 37.46 -15.56
N ASN A 56 22.71 37.78 -16.43
CA ASN A 56 22.88 37.12 -17.72
C ASN A 56 23.23 35.64 -17.56
N GLU A 57 23.99 35.30 -16.52
CA GLU A 57 24.41 33.93 -16.22
C GLU A 57 23.19 33.02 -15.97
N LEU A 58 22.15 33.53 -15.32
CA LEU A 58 20.91 32.78 -15.09
C LEU A 58 20.08 32.60 -16.37
N VAL A 59 20.17 33.54 -17.31
CA VAL A 59 19.51 33.41 -18.61
C VAL A 59 20.27 32.45 -19.51
N ASP A 60 21.59 32.54 -19.54
CA ASP A 60 22.43 31.71 -20.42
C ASP A 60 22.43 30.23 -19.99
N GLU A 61 22.49 29.95 -18.68
CA GLU A 61 22.52 28.58 -18.15
C GLU A 61 21.12 28.00 -17.89
N TYR A 62 20.19 28.82 -17.40
CA TYR A 62 18.87 28.37 -16.91
C TYR A 62 17.69 28.97 -17.68
N GLY A 63 17.89 29.94 -18.57
CA GLY A 63 16.79 30.64 -19.25
C GLY A 63 15.86 31.42 -18.31
N LEU A 64 16.33 31.79 -17.11
CA LEU A 64 15.53 32.47 -16.08
C LEU A 64 15.88 33.96 -16.00
N PHE A 65 14.88 34.83 -16.10
CA PHE A 65 15.06 36.28 -16.03
C PHE A 65 14.89 36.77 -14.59
N LEU A 66 15.96 36.70 -13.79
CA LEU A 66 15.94 37.10 -12.38
C LEU A 66 16.84 38.29 -12.10
N ASN A 67 16.31 39.24 -11.34
CA ASN A 67 17.07 40.33 -10.76
C ASN A 67 17.66 39.89 -9.42
N VAL A 68 18.98 39.99 -9.27
CA VAL A 68 19.74 39.54 -8.09
C VAL A 68 20.06 40.65 -7.10
N ASN A 69 19.63 41.89 -7.38
CA ASN A 69 19.80 43.00 -6.45
C ASN A 69 18.95 42.77 -5.19
N THR A 70 19.39 43.32 -4.07
CA THR A 70 18.58 43.32 -2.84
C THR A 70 17.30 44.14 -3.03
N ASP A 71 16.27 43.86 -2.23
CA ASP A 71 15.00 44.60 -2.25
C ASP A 71 15.20 46.12 -2.21
N ASP A 72 16.08 46.59 -1.33
CA ASP A 72 16.38 48.02 -1.17
C ASP A 72 17.07 48.62 -2.41
N GLU A 73 18.01 47.88 -3.01
CA GLU A 73 18.71 48.30 -4.23
C GLU A 73 17.78 48.35 -5.45
N LEU A 74 16.90 47.35 -5.59
CA LEU A 74 15.91 47.30 -6.66
C LEU A 74 14.92 48.46 -6.54
N VAL A 75 14.41 48.71 -5.34
CA VAL A 75 13.51 49.85 -5.07
C VAL A 75 14.22 51.17 -5.35
N GLY A 76 15.47 51.33 -4.89
CA GLY A 76 16.28 52.51 -5.14
C GLY A 76 16.47 52.81 -6.64
N LYS A 77 16.74 51.78 -7.46
CA LYS A 77 16.84 51.93 -8.93
C LYS A 77 15.51 52.35 -9.55
N ILE A 78 14.39 51.77 -9.10
CA ILE A 78 13.07 52.17 -9.61
C ILE A 78 12.79 53.63 -9.25
N ASP A 79 13.11 54.06 -8.02
CA ASP A 79 12.98 55.45 -7.60
C ASP A 79 13.83 56.40 -8.45
N GLU A 80 15.08 56.04 -8.72
CA GLU A 80 15.97 56.81 -9.60
C GLU A 80 15.37 56.98 -11.00
N TYR A 81 14.88 55.89 -11.61
CA TYR A 81 14.26 55.94 -12.93
C TYR A 81 12.94 56.72 -12.95
N VAL A 82 12.13 56.62 -11.91
CA VAL A 82 10.91 57.42 -11.77
C VAL A 82 11.25 58.91 -11.66
N LEU A 83 12.21 59.29 -10.81
CA LEU A 83 12.67 60.67 -10.64
C LEU A 83 13.26 61.26 -11.92
N ALA A 84 14.08 60.49 -12.64
CA ALA A 84 14.69 60.92 -13.90
C ALA A 84 13.66 61.22 -15.00
N ASN A 85 12.46 60.62 -14.93
CA ASN A 85 11.40 60.78 -15.91
C ASN A 85 10.26 61.74 -15.46
N ILE A 86 10.23 62.11 -14.18
CA ILE A 86 9.25 63.07 -13.61
C ILE A 86 9.86 64.45 -13.38
N SER A 87 11.17 64.53 -13.15
CA SER A 87 11.86 65.81 -12.97
C SER A 87 11.74 66.65 -14.24
N GLY A 88 11.09 67.81 -14.09
CA GLY A 88 10.73 68.68 -15.22
C GLY A 88 11.94 69.25 -15.97
N PHE A 89 11.68 69.78 -17.16
CA PHE A 89 12.68 70.52 -17.94
C PHE A 89 13.21 71.71 -17.13
N GLU A 90 14.54 71.85 -17.02
CA GLU A 90 15.16 73.05 -16.43
C GLU A 90 14.82 74.29 -17.27
N GLY A 91 14.03 75.22 -16.73
CA GLY A 91 13.66 76.47 -17.40
C GLY A 91 12.74 77.38 -16.59
N ASP A 92 12.64 78.65 -17.01
CA ASP A 92 11.92 79.75 -16.31
C ASP A 92 10.40 79.78 -16.63
N TYR A 93 9.78 78.60 -16.75
CA TYR A 93 8.37 78.42 -17.14
C TYR A 93 7.55 77.74 -16.03
N ILE A 94 6.25 78.05 -15.95
CA ILE A 94 5.32 77.37 -15.04
C ILE A 94 4.94 76.02 -15.66
N ASP A 95 5.51 74.93 -15.14
CA ASP A 95 5.13 73.57 -15.52
C ASP A 95 3.87 73.13 -14.75
N LEU A 96 2.71 73.37 -15.37
CA LEU A 96 1.40 72.93 -14.87
C LEU A 96 1.23 71.39 -14.82
N LEU A 97 2.13 70.62 -15.45
CA LEU A 97 2.04 69.16 -15.53
C LEU A 97 3.08 68.44 -14.65
N SER A 98 4.00 69.20 -14.04
CA SER A 98 5.00 68.68 -13.12
C SER A 98 4.36 67.94 -11.94
N VAL A 99 4.97 66.81 -11.57
CA VAL A 99 4.61 66.07 -10.35
C VAL A 99 5.65 66.41 -9.30
N ALA A 100 5.25 67.19 -8.29
CA ALA A 100 6.15 67.66 -7.24
C ALA A 100 6.42 66.60 -6.16
N ASN A 101 5.46 65.70 -5.92
CA ASN A 101 5.55 64.63 -4.94
C ASN A 101 4.93 63.37 -5.54
N TYR A 102 5.68 62.26 -5.50
CA TYR A 102 5.14 60.93 -5.71
C TYR A 102 5.51 60.08 -4.50
N GLU A 103 4.65 59.13 -4.17
CA GLU A 103 4.92 58.11 -3.16
C GLU A 103 4.69 56.77 -3.83
N ILE A 104 5.67 55.89 -3.72
CA ILE A 104 5.51 54.50 -4.12
C ILE A 104 4.91 53.79 -2.90
N PRO A 105 3.63 53.36 -2.95
CA PRO A 105 3.07 52.58 -1.85
C PRO A 105 3.87 51.29 -1.66
N SER A 106 3.97 50.82 -0.40
CA SER A 106 4.71 49.61 -0.01
C SER A 106 4.47 48.48 -1.00
N ARG A 107 5.54 48.03 -1.65
CA ARG A 107 5.49 47.02 -2.70
C ARG A 107 5.66 45.63 -2.12
N GLU A 108 4.87 44.70 -2.63
CA GLU A 108 5.09 43.28 -2.44
C GLU A 108 6.11 42.82 -3.49
N ILE A 109 7.39 42.84 -3.13
CA ILE A 109 8.43 42.20 -3.93
C ILE A 109 8.25 40.69 -3.78
N LYS A 110 8.16 39.99 -4.90
CA LYS A 110 7.94 38.55 -4.95
C LYS A 110 9.24 37.86 -5.26
N HIS A 111 9.72 37.08 -4.31
CA HIS A 111 10.92 36.27 -4.47
C HIS A 111 10.56 34.96 -5.17
N ILE A 112 11.54 34.40 -5.87
CA ILE A 112 11.35 33.14 -6.59
C ILE A 112 11.03 31.95 -5.65
N THR A 113 11.45 32.05 -4.39
CA THR A 113 11.22 31.06 -3.32
C THR A 113 9.87 31.23 -2.60
N ASP A 114 9.16 32.34 -2.82
CA ASP A 114 7.89 32.63 -2.13
C ASP A 114 6.78 31.66 -2.57
N ASP A 115 5.81 31.43 -1.69
CA ASP A 115 4.66 30.53 -1.89
C ASP A 115 5.11 29.13 -2.33
N GLY A 116 6.19 28.64 -1.70
CA GLY A 116 6.73 27.31 -1.96
C GLY A 116 7.35 27.15 -3.37
N GLY A 117 7.81 28.25 -3.97
CA GLY A 117 8.44 28.24 -5.29
C GLY A 117 7.47 28.38 -6.47
N SER A 118 6.23 28.83 -6.23
CA SER A 118 5.23 28.94 -7.30
C SER A 118 5.62 29.96 -8.38
N PHE A 119 6.35 31.02 -8.00
CA PHE A 119 6.91 31.99 -8.95
C PHE A 119 8.04 31.40 -9.80
N MET A 120 8.87 30.52 -9.23
CA MET A 120 9.86 29.75 -10.01
C MET A 120 9.19 28.90 -11.08
N ALA A 121 8.16 28.14 -10.68
CA ALA A 121 7.43 27.27 -11.60
C ALA A 121 6.75 28.08 -12.71
N LYS A 122 6.23 29.27 -12.39
CA LYS A 122 5.64 30.17 -13.36
C LYS A 122 6.66 30.70 -14.37
N GLU A 123 7.81 31.19 -13.91
CA GLU A 123 8.88 31.71 -14.78
C GLU A 123 9.38 30.62 -15.74
N VAL A 124 9.66 29.43 -15.21
CA VAL A 124 10.03 28.26 -16.01
C VAL A 124 8.95 27.90 -17.02
N SER A 125 7.68 27.89 -16.60
CA SER A 125 6.56 27.59 -17.48
C SER A 125 6.44 28.60 -18.62
N ASP A 126 6.56 29.89 -18.33
CA ASP A 126 6.47 30.94 -19.34
C ASP A 126 7.64 30.88 -20.34
N TYR A 127 8.86 30.60 -19.87
CA TYR A 127 10.01 30.28 -20.73
C TYR A 127 9.75 29.06 -21.62
N MET A 128 9.24 27.97 -21.04
CA MET A 128 8.99 26.72 -21.78
C MET A 128 7.83 26.82 -22.78
N LYS A 129 6.81 27.65 -22.51
CA LYS A 129 5.74 27.94 -23.49
C LYS A 129 6.32 28.60 -24.73
N ILE A 130 7.29 29.51 -24.56
CA ILE A 130 7.99 30.16 -25.67
C ILE A 130 8.87 29.15 -26.42
N LYS A 131 9.60 28.29 -25.69
CA LYS A 131 10.54 27.33 -26.25
C LYS A 131 9.87 26.15 -26.99
N VAL A 132 8.83 25.56 -26.42
CA VAL A 132 8.24 24.28 -26.87
C VAL A 132 6.85 24.47 -27.52
N GLY A 133 6.16 25.57 -27.23
CA GLY A 133 4.81 25.86 -27.72
C GLY A 133 3.70 25.25 -26.84
N GLU A 134 2.60 25.99 -26.65
CA GLU A 134 1.49 25.62 -25.75
C GLU A 134 0.77 24.30 -26.15
N ASP A 135 0.71 24.00 -27.44
CA ASP A 135 0.04 22.80 -27.97
C ASP A 135 0.77 21.50 -27.57
N ALA A 136 2.11 21.52 -27.56
CA ALA A 136 2.92 20.37 -27.18
C ALA A 136 2.87 20.10 -25.67
N ALA A 137 2.80 21.16 -24.86
CA ALA A 137 2.63 21.06 -23.41
C ALA A 137 1.28 20.40 -23.05
N SER A 138 0.21 20.77 -23.76
CA SER A 138 -1.13 20.21 -23.54
C SER A 138 -1.19 18.72 -23.88
N ALA A 139 -0.54 18.28 -24.97
CA ALA A 139 -0.48 16.87 -25.35
C ALA A 139 0.24 15.98 -24.33
N LEU A 140 1.24 16.50 -23.61
CA LEU A 140 1.93 15.78 -22.55
C LEU A 140 1.04 15.53 -21.33
N ILE A 141 0.20 16.52 -20.96
CA ILE A 141 -0.76 16.37 -19.87
C ILE A 141 -1.81 15.32 -20.20
N ASP A 142 -2.32 15.30 -21.44
CA ASP A 142 -3.31 14.30 -21.85
C ASP A 142 -2.74 12.88 -21.80
N LYS A 143 -1.44 12.72 -22.08
CA LYS A 143 -0.76 11.43 -22.08
C LYS A 143 -0.37 10.93 -20.69
N TYR A 144 -0.02 11.82 -19.76
CA TYR A 144 0.57 11.46 -18.45
C TYR A 144 -0.24 11.94 -17.22
N GLY A 145 -1.28 12.75 -17.41
CA GLY A 145 -2.03 13.42 -16.32
C GLY A 145 -3.05 12.56 -15.58
N ASN A 146 -3.15 11.27 -15.88
CA ASN A 146 -4.15 10.37 -15.31
C ASN A 146 -3.69 9.82 -13.93
N SER A 147 -3.62 10.71 -12.93
CA SER A 147 -3.22 10.40 -11.55
C SER A 147 -4.14 9.41 -10.82
N ALA A 148 -5.29 9.05 -11.41
CA ALA A 148 -6.16 7.99 -10.91
C ALA A 148 -5.48 6.61 -10.94
N ALA A 149 -4.58 6.37 -11.91
CA ALA A 149 -3.82 5.14 -11.98
C ALA A 149 -2.89 4.96 -10.76
N ILE A 150 -2.32 6.05 -10.22
CA ILE A 150 -1.39 6.00 -9.09
C ILE A 150 -2.09 5.63 -7.77
N GLY A 151 -3.37 6.03 -7.59
CA GLY A 151 -4.17 5.65 -6.43
C GLY A 151 -4.42 4.14 -6.33
N ASN A 152 -4.70 3.49 -7.46
CA ASN A 152 -5.02 2.05 -7.52
C ASN A 152 -3.80 1.16 -7.26
N ILE A 153 -2.58 1.67 -7.48
CA ILE A 153 -1.33 0.95 -7.25
C ILE A 153 -1.08 0.76 -5.74
N SER A 154 -1.31 1.80 -4.94
CA SER A 154 -1.09 1.73 -3.50
C SER A 154 -2.00 0.70 -2.83
N SER A 155 -3.24 0.57 -3.29
CA SER A 155 -4.15 -0.49 -2.85
C SER A 155 -3.66 -1.87 -3.27
N PHE A 156 -3.21 -2.04 -4.52
CA PHE A 156 -2.69 -3.33 -4.99
C PHE A 156 -1.47 -3.79 -4.18
N ILE A 157 -0.49 -2.92 -3.93
CA ILE A 157 0.69 -3.24 -3.11
C ILE A 157 0.30 -3.66 -1.69
N LYS A 158 -0.71 -3.02 -1.10
CA LYS A 158 -1.25 -3.45 0.21
C LYS A 158 -1.88 -4.82 0.13
N SER A 159 -2.64 -5.11 -0.93
CA SER A 159 -3.24 -6.42 -1.17
C SER A 159 -2.19 -7.52 -1.36
N VAL A 160 -1.09 -7.25 -2.06
CA VAL A 160 0.05 -8.18 -2.20
C VAL A 160 0.71 -8.47 -0.85
N LYS A 161 1.01 -7.44 -0.06
CA LYS A 161 1.57 -7.61 1.30
C LYS A 161 0.64 -8.39 2.22
N SER A 162 -0.66 -8.13 2.12
CA SER A 162 -1.69 -8.86 2.84
C SER A 162 -1.72 -10.33 2.41
N ALA A 163 -1.79 -10.59 1.09
CA ALA A 163 -1.83 -11.93 0.51
C ALA A 163 -0.64 -12.78 0.98
N LYS A 164 0.56 -12.22 1.00
CA LYS A 164 1.76 -12.87 1.53
C LYS A 164 1.54 -13.39 2.96
N LYS A 165 1.13 -12.52 3.89
CA LYS A 165 0.90 -12.88 5.30
C LYS A 165 -0.24 -13.89 5.45
N LYS A 166 -1.27 -13.78 4.61
CA LYS A 166 -2.43 -14.67 4.66
C LYS A 166 -2.12 -16.08 4.17
N ILE A 167 -1.24 -16.26 3.19
CA ILE A 167 -0.78 -17.60 2.77
C ILE A 167 -0.19 -18.37 3.95
N GLU A 168 0.67 -17.74 4.75
CA GLU A 168 1.31 -18.38 5.90
C GLU A 168 0.27 -18.81 6.94
N ARG A 169 -0.64 -17.90 7.31
CA ARG A 169 -1.73 -18.16 8.27
C ARG A 169 -2.66 -19.28 7.81
N VAL A 170 -3.13 -19.21 6.56
CA VAL A 170 -4.05 -20.21 5.98
C VAL A 170 -3.37 -21.58 5.87
N ALA A 171 -2.08 -21.62 5.50
CA ALA A 171 -1.34 -22.87 5.41
C ALA A 171 -1.10 -23.52 6.78
N GLU A 172 -0.86 -22.73 7.82
CA GLU A 172 -0.73 -23.20 9.20
C GLU A 172 -2.06 -23.77 9.71
N ALA A 173 -3.14 -22.98 9.63
CA ALA A 173 -4.47 -23.44 10.03
C ALA A 173 -4.93 -24.71 9.30
N ALA A 174 -4.68 -24.79 7.98
CA ALA A 174 -4.99 -25.99 7.21
C ALA A 174 -4.09 -27.19 7.57
N SER A 175 -2.83 -26.95 7.95
CA SER A 175 -1.95 -28.00 8.45
C SER A 175 -2.43 -28.54 9.80
N ASP A 176 -2.85 -27.66 10.70
CA ASP A 176 -3.33 -28.06 12.03
C ASP A 176 -4.65 -28.83 11.95
N LEU A 177 -5.56 -28.42 11.06
CA LEU A 177 -6.77 -29.17 10.76
C LEU A 177 -6.45 -30.59 10.25
N TYR A 178 -5.49 -30.70 9.34
CA TYR A 178 -5.05 -31.98 8.80
C TYR A 178 -4.44 -32.87 9.89
N ASP A 179 -3.57 -32.31 10.74
CA ASP A 179 -2.93 -33.04 11.82
C ASP A 179 -3.96 -33.49 12.88
N ALA A 180 -4.92 -32.62 13.22
CA ALA A 180 -6.01 -32.98 14.14
C ALA A 180 -6.89 -34.09 13.56
N TYR A 181 -7.21 -34.03 12.27
CA TYR A 181 -7.90 -35.10 11.55
C TYR A 181 -7.13 -36.43 11.63
N GLU A 182 -5.84 -36.44 11.29
CA GLU A 182 -5.03 -37.66 11.27
C GLU A 182 -4.93 -38.29 12.66
N ASN A 183 -4.76 -37.45 13.69
CA ASN A 183 -4.75 -37.89 15.08
C ASN A 183 -6.10 -38.50 15.50
N ILE A 184 -7.22 -37.81 15.24
CA ILE A 184 -8.56 -38.31 15.59
C ILE A 184 -8.86 -39.63 14.87
N LYS A 185 -8.49 -39.74 13.59
CA LYS A 185 -8.64 -40.97 12.82
C LYS A 185 -7.85 -42.13 13.43
N ASN A 186 -6.58 -41.89 13.77
CA ASN A 186 -5.72 -42.93 14.36
C ASN A 186 -6.24 -43.35 15.74
N THR A 187 -6.58 -42.41 16.62
CA THR A 187 -7.12 -42.70 17.96
C THR A 187 -8.49 -43.39 17.88
N ALA A 188 -9.32 -43.07 16.89
CA ALA A 188 -10.58 -43.79 16.66
C ALA A 188 -10.36 -45.29 16.33
N ASP A 189 -9.29 -45.63 15.62
CA ASP A 189 -8.91 -47.02 15.38
C ASP A 189 -8.33 -47.70 16.64
N GLU A 190 -7.64 -46.97 17.52
CA GLU A 190 -7.17 -47.46 18.82
C GLU A 190 -8.34 -47.77 19.77
N ILE A 191 -9.29 -46.84 19.93
CA ILE A 191 -10.53 -47.02 20.72
C ILE A 191 -11.27 -48.30 20.34
N LYS A 192 -11.33 -48.59 19.05
CA LYS A 192 -11.98 -49.79 18.50
C LYS A 192 -11.26 -51.07 18.92
N ASP A 193 -9.94 -51.06 19.04
CA ASP A 193 -9.17 -52.19 19.51
C ASP A 193 -9.27 -52.34 21.04
N ASP A 194 -9.29 -51.23 21.78
CA ASP A 194 -9.52 -51.20 23.23
C ASP A 194 -10.88 -51.79 23.61
N ILE A 195 -11.94 -51.40 22.89
CA ILE A 195 -13.28 -51.98 23.03
C ILE A 195 -13.27 -53.51 22.85
N ARG A 196 -12.52 -54.03 21.86
CA ARG A 196 -12.41 -55.49 21.66
C ARG A 196 -11.63 -56.13 22.80
N GLY A 197 -10.60 -55.46 23.30
CA GLY A 197 -9.83 -55.87 24.47
C GLY A 197 -10.73 -56.04 25.69
N ILE A 198 -11.48 -55.00 26.04
CA ILE A 198 -12.42 -54.98 27.16
C ILE A 198 -13.42 -56.13 27.06
N LYS A 199 -14.03 -56.35 25.89
CA LYS A 199 -14.95 -57.48 25.67
C LYS A 199 -14.33 -58.83 25.98
N LYS A 200 -13.06 -59.04 25.61
CA LYS A 200 -12.33 -60.28 25.92
C LYS A 200 -12.02 -60.40 27.41
N ALA A 201 -11.55 -59.31 28.05
CA ALA A 201 -11.24 -59.32 29.47
C ALA A 201 -12.49 -59.60 30.33
N VAL A 202 -13.63 -59.04 29.96
CA VAL A 202 -14.92 -59.31 30.62
C VAL A 202 -15.32 -60.78 30.49
N LYS A 203 -15.13 -61.37 29.30
CA LYS A 203 -15.41 -62.80 29.08
C LYS A 203 -14.53 -63.67 29.97
N ASN A 204 -13.22 -63.41 29.99
CA ASN A 204 -12.28 -64.14 30.84
C ASN A 204 -12.63 -63.98 32.32
N MET A 205 -13.02 -62.78 32.75
CA MET A 205 -13.43 -62.53 34.12
C MET A 205 -14.64 -63.38 34.51
N ARG A 206 -15.65 -63.51 33.63
CA ARG A 206 -16.80 -64.41 33.87
C ARG A 206 -16.37 -65.85 34.08
N GLU A 207 -15.47 -66.35 33.23
CA GLU A 207 -14.94 -67.72 33.33
C GLU A 207 -14.24 -67.92 34.69
N VAL A 208 -13.34 -67.01 35.09
CA VAL A 208 -12.63 -67.07 36.39
C VAL A 208 -13.59 -66.99 37.59
N ILE A 209 -14.68 -66.23 37.49
CA ILE A 209 -15.69 -66.14 38.55
C ILE A 209 -16.46 -67.47 38.70
N GLU A 210 -16.78 -68.13 37.59
CA GLU A 210 -17.43 -69.44 37.63
C GLU A 210 -16.50 -70.49 38.25
N ASP A 211 -15.23 -70.49 37.87
CA ASP A 211 -14.20 -71.38 38.44
C ASP A 211 -14.02 -71.13 39.95
N TYR A 212 -13.99 -69.86 40.39
CA TYR A 212 -13.90 -69.50 41.80
C TYR A 212 -15.11 -70.00 42.62
N LYS A 213 -16.33 -69.89 42.06
CA LYS A 213 -17.55 -70.39 42.70
C LYS A 213 -17.61 -71.92 42.79
N ALA A 214 -16.85 -72.61 41.94
CA ALA A 214 -16.70 -74.06 41.94
C ALA A 214 -15.55 -74.55 42.84
N ASP A 215 -14.87 -73.66 43.59
CA ASP A 215 -13.62 -73.92 44.33
C ASP A 215 -12.46 -74.41 43.42
N GLU A 216 -12.50 -74.11 42.11
CA GLU A 216 -11.52 -74.55 41.11
C GLU A 216 -10.39 -73.52 40.85
N CYS A 217 -10.46 -72.31 41.42
CA CYS A 217 -9.40 -71.30 41.34
C CYS A 217 -9.20 -70.51 42.65
N GLU A 218 -8.07 -69.80 42.78
CA GLU A 218 -7.77 -68.95 43.94
C GLU A 218 -8.14 -67.48 43.72
N PHE A 219 -8.31 -66.73 44.82
CA PHE A 219 -8.65 -65.30 44.82
C PHE A 219 -7.67 -64.44 44.01
N GLU A 220 -6.38 -64.81 44.01
CA GLU A 220 -5.31 -64.09 43.33
C GLU A 220 -5.47 -64.10 41.79
N ASP A 221 -6.16 -65.10 41.23
CA ASP A 221 -6.47 -65.16 39.80
C ASP A 221 -7.65 -64.25 39.44
N LEU A 222 -8.57 -64.05 40.38
CA LEU A 222 -9.67 -63.07 40.30
C LEU A 222 -9.12 -61.64 40.32
N GLU A 223 -8.15 -61.36 41.19
CA GLU A 223 -7.46 -60.07 41.27
C GLU A 223 -6.67 -59.75 39.99
N LYS A 224 -5.96 -60.73 39.41
CA LYS A 224 -5.28 -60.57 38.12
C LYS A 224 -6.25 -60.25 36.99
N ALA A 225 -7.36 -60.99 36.88
CA ALA A 225 -8.38 -60.72 35.88
C ALA A 225 -9.00 -59.32 36.04
N TYR A 226 -9.19 -58.87 37.29
CA TYR A 226 -9.67 -57.52 37.63
C TYR A 226 -8.71 -56.42 37.19
N ASN A 227 -7.43 -56.55 37.51
CA ASN A 227 -6.42 -55.56 37.13
C ASN A 227 -6.26 -55.42 35.62
N ILE A 228 -6.37 -56.52 34.86
CA ILE A 228 -6.35 -56.48 33.38
C ILE A 228 -7.55 -55.69 32.83
N LEU A 229 -8.75 -55.94 33.36
CA LEU A 229 -9.95 -55.23 32.92
C LEU A 229 -9.86 -53.72 33.23
N VAL A 230 -9.44 -53.35 34.44
CA VAL A 230 -9.28 -51.95 34.84
C VAL A 230 -8.26 -51.23 33.97
N GLY A 231 -7.11 -51.86 33.66
CA GLY A 231 -6.09 -51.27 32.79
C GLY A 231 -6.59 -50.97 31.38
N GLN A 232 -7.41 -51.86 30.79
CA GLN A 232 -8.00 -51.62 29.46
C GLN A 232 -9.07 -50.51 29.47
N VAL A 233 -9.80 -50.35 30.58
CA VAL A 233 -10.75 -49.25 30.75
C VAL A 233 -10.05 -47.91 30.92
N ASP A 234 -8.92 -47.88 31.64
CA ASP A 234 -8.10 -46.67 31.81
C ASP A 234 -7.48 -46.21 30.47
N ASN A 235 -7.08 -47.13 29.59
CA ASN A 235 -6.61 -46.80 28.23
C ASN A 235 -7.71 -46.16 27.38
N LEU A 236 -8.90 -46.79 27.33
CA LEU A 236 -10.04 -46.24 26.60
C LEU A 236 -10.41 -44.83 27.09
N LYS A 237 -10.35 -44.58 28.40
CA LYS A 237 -10.61 -43.26 28.99
C LYS A 237 -9.62 -42.22 28.46
N LYS A 238 -8.33 -42.58 28.41
CA LYS A 238 -7.28 -41.71 27.89
C LYS A 238 -7.46 -41.40 26.41
N ASP A 239 -7.76 -42.40 25.58
CA ASP A 239 -7.97 -42.21 24.14
C ASP A 239 -9.17 -41.28 23.86
N LEU A 240 -10.23 -41.36 24.67
CA LEU A 240 -11.38 -40.45 24.59
C LEU A 240 -11.02 -39.01 24.99
N GLU A 241 -10.18 -38.84 26.03
CA GLU A 241 -9.65 -37.53 26.43
C GLU A 241 -8.75 -36.92 25.33
N ASP A 242 -7.91 -37.74 24.70
CA ASP A 242 -7.03 -37.32 23.60
C ASP A 242 -7.85 -36.80 22.40
N ILE A 243 -8.92 -37.49 21.98
CA ILE A 243 -9.81 -37.01 20.89
C ILE A 243 -10.48 -35.69 21.24
N SER A 244 -10.96 -35.52 22.48
CA SER A 244 -11.54 -34.24 22.91
C SER A 244 -10.53 -33.10 22.78
N SER A 245 -9.27 -33.32 23.18
CA SER A 245 -8.20 -32.32 23.03
C SER A 245 -7.86 -31.99 21.58
N PHE A 246 -7.90 -32.99 20.68
CA PHE A 246 -7.69 -32.78 19.25
C PHE A 246 -8.88 -32.02 18.62
N GLY A 247 -10.10 -32.28 19.08
CA GLY A 247 -11.31 -31.62 18.62
C GLY A 247 -11.38 -30.13 18.95
N GLU A 248 -10.92 -29.74 20.13
CA GLU A 248 -10.82 -28.32 20.51
C GLU A 248 -9.86 -27.58 19.56
N LYS A 249 -8.66 -28.13 19.32
CA LYS A 249 -7.68 -27.57 18.38
C LYS A 249 -8.23 -27.48 16.95
N ALA A 250 -8.89 -28.53 16.47
CA ALA A 250 -9.49 -28.53 15.13
C ALA A 250 -10.53 -27.41 14.98
N THR A 251 -11.32 -27.15 16.03
CA THR A 251 -12.37 -26.12 16.02
C THR A 251 -11.77 -24.72 15.95
N ASP A 252 -10.71 -24.45 16.71
CA ASP A 252 -9.99 -23.18 16.65
C ASP A 252 -9.37 -22.96 15.27
N SER A 253 -8.67 -23.97 14.72
CA SER A 253 -8.04 -23.89 13.40
C SER A 253 -9.05 -23.76 12.26
N LYS A 254 -10.26 -24.33 12.38
CA LYS A 254 -11.35 -24.13 11.40
C LYS A 254 -11.77 -22.67 11.30
N SER A 255 -12.00 -22.03 12.45
CA SER A 255 -12.40 -20.62 12.50
C SER A 255 -11.34 -19.73 11.81
N GLU A 256 -10.06 -19.99 12.07
CA GLU A 256 -8.96 -19.25 11.44
C GLU A 256 -8.84 -19.51 9.93
N TYR A 257 -9.11 -20.75 9.49
CA TYR A 257 -9.16 -21.11 8.08
C TYR A 257 -10.30 -20.40 7.33
N GLU A 258 -11.52 -20.42 7.88
CA GLU A 258 -12.69 -19.75 7.28
C GLU A 258 -12.47 -18.24 7.15
N GLU A 259 -11.94 -17.59 8.18
CA GLU A 259 -11.58 -16.18 8.15
C GLU A 259 -10.56 -15.90 7.03
N GLY A 260 -9.49 -16.69 6.95
CA GLY A 260 -8.46 -16.54 5.93
C GLY A 260 -8.98 -16.77 4.50
N LYS A 261 -9.94 -17.69 4.33
CA LYS A 261 -10.62 -17.96 3.06
C LYS A 261 -11.48 -16.78 2.60
N GLU A 262 -12.32 -16.23 3.47
CA GLU A 262 -13.14 -15.05 3.16
C GLU A 262 -12.26 -13.85 2.78
N GLU A 263 -11.17 -13.65 3.50
CA GLU A 263 -10.22 -12.58 3.20
C GLU A 263 -9.50 -12.80 1.87
N ALA A 264 -9.14 -14.05 1.54
CA ALA A 264 -8.54 -14.37 0.24
C ALA A 264 -9.49 -14.04 -0.91
N GLN A 265 -10.78 -14.40 -0.77
CA GLN A 265 -11.81 -14.05 -1.74
C GLN A 265 -12.01 -12.54 -1.85
N SER A 266 -11.99 -11.83 -0.72
CA SER A 266 -12.08 -10.36 -0.70
C SER A 266 -10.91 -9.70 -1.41
N ILE A 267 -9.68 -10.14 -1.16
CA ILE A 267 -8.48 -9.66 -1.85
C ILE A 267 -8.59 -9.92 -3.36
N TYR A 268 -9.03 -11.13 -3.72
CA TYR A 268 -9.21 -11.50 -5.12
C TYR A 268 -10.23 -10.62 -5.82
N GLY A 269 -11.44 -10.46 -5.27
CA GLY A 269 -12.48 -9.61 -5.86
C GLY A 269 -12.09 -8.12 -5.95
N GLN A 270 -11.21 -7.64 -5.07
CA GLN A 270 -10.66 -6.29 -5.16
C GLN A 270 -9.68 -6.12 -6.33
N ILE A 271 -8.90 -7.16 -6.64
CA ILE A 271 -7.88 -7.12 -7.70
C ILE A 271 -8.51 -7.46 -9.06
N TRP A 272 -9.44 -8.41 -9.09
CA TRP A 272 -10.14 -8.90 -10.28
C TRP A 272 -11.66 -8.72 -10.15
N PRO A 273 -12.18 -7.48 -10.23
CA PRO A 273 -13.61 -7.21 -10.04
C PRO A 273 -14.49 -7.76 -11.17
N ASP A 274 -13.93 -7.97 -12.36
CA ASP A 274 -14.65 -8.44 -13.55
C ASP A 274 -14.60 -9.98 -13.73
N GLU A 275 -13.90 -10.68 -12.84
CA GLU A 275 -13.74 -12.13 -12.87
C GLU A 275 -14.60 -12.80 -11.80
N GLU A 276 -15.15 -13.96 -12.12
CA GLU A 276 -15.82 -14.78 -11.12
C GLU A 276 -14.77 -15.30 -10.13
N THR A 277 -15.04 -15.11 -8.83
CA THR A 277 -14.23 -15.72 -7.76
C THR A 277 -14.24 -17.24 -7.95
N PRO A 278 -13.08 -17.90 -7.92
CA PRO A 278 -13.02 -19.35 -8.04
C PRO A 278 -13.84 -20.03 -6.94
N GLU A 279 -14.98 -20.60 -7.32
CA GLU A 279 -15.73 -21.52 -6.47
C GLU A 279 -15.09 -22.90 -6.59
N THR A 280 -14.55 -23.38 -5.48
CA THR A 280 -14.06 -24.74 -5.35
C THR A 280 -14.73 -25.35 -4.12
N GLU A 281 -15.34 -26.53 -4.29
CA GLU A 281 -15.75 -27.38 -3.17
C GLU A 281 -14.53 -27.57 -2.25
N ASP A 282 -14.72 -27.28 -0.97
CA ASP A 282 -13.64 -27.21 0.00
C ASP A 282 -13.62 -28.51 0.79
N GLU A 283 -13.03 -29.54 0.18
CA GLU A 283 -12.94 -30.88 0.76
C GLU A 283 -12.36 -30.85 2.19
N LEU A 284 -11.52 -29.87 2.54
CA LEU A 284 -10.96 -29.72 3.88
C LEU A 284 -12.05 -29.45 4.94
N LEU A 285 -13.03 -28.59 4.62
CA LEU A 285 -14.13 -28.25 5.51
C LEU A 285 -15.15 -29.39 5.62
N ASP A 286 -15.44 -30.06 4.51
CA ASP A 286 -16.32 -31.24 4.52
C ASP A 286 -15.77 -32.34 5.42
N ASN A 287 -14.45 -32.58 5.35
CA ASN A 287 -13.77 -33.55 6.20
C ASN A 287 -13.73 -33.13 7.68
N TYR A 288 -13.71 -31.83 7.98
CA TYR A 288 -13.87 -31.35 9.35
C TYR A 288 -15.28 -31.64 9.89
N ASP A 289 -16.33 -31.43 9.09
CA ASP A 289 -17.70 -31.66 9.56
C ASP A 289 -17.91 -33.14 9.93
N ASP A 290 -17.30 -34.08 9.19
CA ASP A 290 -17.25 -35.50 9.56
C ASP A 290 -16.49 -35.73 10.90
N VAL A 291 -15.40 -35.00 11.15
CA VAL A 291 -14.64 -35.05 12.41
C VAL A 291 -15.45 -34.48 13.57
N LYS A 292 -16.18 -33.39 13.34
CA LYS A 292 -17.06 -32.77 14.32
C LYS A 292 -18.15 -33.73 14.80
N ASP A 293 -18.75 -34.48 13.89
CA ASP A 293 -19.73 -35.51 14.23
C ASP A 293 -19.14 -36.59 15.16
N VAL A 294 -17.86 -36.95 14.98
CA VAL A 294 -17.16 -37.89 15.87
C VAL A 294 -16.92 -37.27 17.25
N ILE A 295 -16.53 -36.00 17.32
CA ILE A 295 -16.30 -35.27 18.57
C ILE A 295 -17.61 -35.16 19.38
N GLU A 296 -18.71 -34.73 18.75
CA GLU A 296 -20.02 -34.59 19.42
C GLU A 296 -20.48 -35.91 20.04
N VAL A 297 -20.22 -37.02 19.36
CA VAL A 297 -20.54 -38.37 19.85
C VAL A 297 -19.70 -38.75 21.07
N ILE A 298 -18.43 -38.36 21.13
CA ILE A 298 -17.51 -38.65 22.23
C ILE A 298 -17.81 -37.78 23.46
N GLU A 299 -18.06 -36.49 23.26
CA GLU A 299 -18.44 -35.57 24.35
C GLU A 299 -19.73 -35.98 25.07
N GLY A 300 -20.61 -36.74 24.39
CA GLY A 300 -21.80 -37.34 24.98
C GLY A 300 -21.54 -38.48 25.99
N ILE A 301 -20.29 -38.94 26.16
CA ILE A 301 -19.93 -40.05 27.05
C ILE A 301 -19.56 -39.53 28.45
N ASP A 302 -20.36 -39.86 29.48
CA ASP A 302 -20.07 -39.48 30.88
C ASP A 302 -18.87 -40.29 31.46
N LEU A 303 -17.70 -39.67 31.48
CA LEU A 303 -16.45 -40.26 31.97
C LEU A 303 -16.49 -40.61 33.48
N SER A 304 -17.38 -39.98 34.28
CA SER A 304 -17.51 -40.25 35.71
C SER A 304 -18.06 -41.64 36.03
N ASP A 305 -18.67 -42.29 35.04
CA ASP A 305 -19.20 -43.65 35.16
C ASP A 305 -18.11 -44.73 35.17
N PHE A 306 -16.91 -44.43 34.63
CA PHE A 306 -15.72 -45.30 34.70
C PHE A 306 -15.04 -45.26 36.07
N ASP A 307 -15.05 -44.11 36.75
CA ASP A 307 -14.45 -43.99 38.08
C ASP A 307 -15.29 -44.70 39.17
N LYS A 308 -16.61 -44.83 38.95
CA LYS A 308 -17.53 -45.58 39.85
C LYS A 308 -17.28 -47.09 39.84
N THR A 309 -16.74 -47.64 38.76
CA THR A 309 -16.42 -49.08 38.63
C THR A 309 -15.24 -49.54 39.49
N LYS A 310 -14.39 -48.59 39.95
CA LYS A 310 -13.21 -48.84 40.78
C LYS A 310 -13.50 -49.03 42.28
N LYS A 311 -14.76 -48.82 42.72
CA LYS A 311 -15.14 -48.68 44.14
C LYS A 311 -16.07 -49.77 44.71
N LEU A 312 -16.49 -50.78 43.94
CA LEU A 312 -17.54 -51.73 44.36
C LEU A 312 -17.03 -53.16 44.56
N ALA A 313 -17.53 -53.81 45.62
CA ALA A 313 -17.21 -55.18 46.02
C ALA A 313 -17.67 -56.24 44.98
N GLU A 314 -16.89 -57.33 44.90
CA GLU A 314 -16.79 -58.32 43.82
C GLU A 314 -18.10 -58.84 43.20
N GLU A 315 -19.11 -59.25 43.98
CA GLU A 315 -20.35 -59.82 43.41
C GLU A 315 -21.34 -58.77 42.86
N ASN A 316 -21.39 -57.58 43.45
CA ASN A 316 -22.18 -56.46 42.92
C ASN A 316 -21.46 -55.77 41.77
N ALA A 317 -20.13 -55.83 41.73
CA ALA A 317 -19.32 -55.33 40.63
C ALA A 317 -19.69 -56.05 39.32
N ILE A 318 -19.81 -57.38 39.31
CA ILE A 318 -20.09 -58.16 38.08
C ILE A 318 -21.45 -57.80 37.45
N LYS A 319 -22.53 -57.74 38.24
CA LYS A 319 -23.87 -57.39 37.73
C LYS A 319 -23.98 -55.94 37.24
N ILE A 320 -23.25 -55.03 37.89
CA ILE A 320 -23.14 -53.64 37.45
C ILE A 320 -22.27 -53.56 36.19
N ILE A 321 -21.18 -54.32 36.12
CA ILE A 321 -20.31 -54.47 34.95
C ILE A 321 -21.12 -54.99 33.77
N GLU A 322 -22.01 -55.98 33.91
CA GLU A 322 -22.86 -56.48 32.81
C GLU A 322 -23.88 -55.44 32.31
N ARG A 323 -24.65 -54.81 33.20
CA ARG A 323 -25.59 -53.73 32.81
C ARG A 323 -24.87 -52.53 32.20
N LYS A 324 -23.67 -52.26 32.69
CA LYS A 324 -22.80 -51.22 32.13
C LYS A 324 -22.13 -51.67 30.84
N LEU A 325 -21.84 -52.95 30.63
CA LEU A 325 -21.37 -53.51 29.35
C LEU A 325 -22.45 -53.49 28.29
N ASP A 326 -23.73 -53.65 28.67
CA ASP A 326 -24.84 -53.47 27.75
C ASP A 326 -24.99 -51.99 27.36
N LYS A 327 -24.89 -51.06 28.32
CA LYS A 327 -24.77 -49.63 28.02
C LYS A 327 -23.50 -49.30 27.23
N LEU A 328 -22.36 -49.92 27.54
CA LEU A 328 -21.11 -49.80 26.79
C LEU A 328 -21.28 -50.40 25.40
N THR A 329 -22.12 -51.42 25.22
CA THR A 329 -22.45 -52.06 23.94
C THR A 329 -23.41 -51.19 23.12
N GLU A 330 -24.30 -50.44 23.76
CA GLU A 330 -25.02 -49.30 23.17
C GLU A 330 -24.06 -48.15 22.82
N SER A 331 -23.05 -47.85 23.65
CA SER A 331 -21.94 -46.94 23.32
C SER A 331 -20.99 -47.52 22.26
N ILE A 332 -21.00 -48.82 22.02
CA ILE A 332 -20.30 -49.49 20.91
C ILE A 332 -21.13 -49.40 19.62
N ASP A 333 -22.45 -49.23 19.70
CA ASP A 333 -23.22 -48.74 18.56
C ASP A 333 -22.80 -47.31 18.22
N VAL A 334 -22.45 -46.48 19.21
CA VAL A 334 -21.71 -45.22 18.98
C VAL A 334 -20.35 -45.45 18.30
N ALA A 335 -19.56 -46.46 18.67
CA ALA A 335 -18.34 -46.82 17.91
C ALA A 335 -18.60 -47.37 16.49
N LYS A 336 -19.78 -47.97 16.22
CA LYS A 336 -20.25 -48.29 14.86
C LYS A 336 -20.67 -47.02 14.11
N THR A 337 -21.24 -46.04 14.79
CA THR A 337 -21.51 -44.70 14.27
C THR A 337 -20.20 -44.00 13.92
N ILE A 338 -19.19 -44.01 14.81
CA ILE A 338 -17.82 -43.53 14.55
C ILE A 338 -17.18 -44.26 13.36
N LYS A 339 -17.38 -45.58 13.23
CA LYS A 339 -16.92 -46.38 12.06
C LYS A 339 -17.64 -46.02 10.75
N ASN A 340 -18.91 -45.64 10.80
CA ASN A 340 -19.65 -45.18 9.62
C ASN A 340 -19.26 -43.75 9.25
N LEU A 341 -18.98 -42.88 10.23
CA LEU A 341 -18.47 -41.52 10.07
C LEU A 341 -17.03 -41.52 9.49
N THR A 342 -16.11 -42.28 10.09
CA THR A 342 -14.69 -42.37 9.63
C THR A 342 -14.47 -43.06 8.29
N LYS A 343 -15.44 -43.85 7.79
CA LYS A 343 -15.41 -44.43 6.43
C LYS A 343 -15.75 -43.42 5.33
N GLY A 344 -16.39 -42.30 5.67
CA GLY A 344 -16.86 -41.28 4.73
C GLY A 344 -15.80 -40.26 4.32
N ILE A 345 -14.76 -40.11 5.15
CA ILE A 345 -13.78 -39.03 5.04
C ILE A 345 -12.86 -39.26 3.82
N LYS A 346 -13.11 -38.53 2.73
CA LYS A 346 -12.37 -38.61 1.46
C LYS A 346 -11.23 -37.58 1.47
N LEU A 347 -10.01 -38.03 1.72
CA LEU A 347 -8.84 -37.14 1.81
C LEU A 347 -7.71 -37.44 0.84
N ASP A 348 -7.91 -38.36 -0.12
CA ASP A 348 -6.88 -38.69 -1.12
C ASP A 348 -6.51 -37.50 -2.05
N GLY A 349 -7.31 -36.42 -2.06
CA GLY A 349 -7.12 -35.21 -2.89
C GLY A 349 -6.26 -34.10 -2.28
N ILE A 350 -6.09 -34.06 -0.96
CA ILE A 350 -5.35 -33.01 -0.23
C ILE A 350 -3.96 -33.56 0.11
N ILE A 351 -2.88 -32.86 -0.27
CA ILE A 351 -1.53 -33.31 0.11
C ILE A 351 -1.33 -33.06 1.59
N ASN A 352 -1.11 -34.15 2.35
CA ASN A 352 -0.73 -34.16 3.77
C ASN A 352 0.29 -33.06 4.06
N ASN A 353 -0.14 -32.05 4.84
CA ASN A 353 0.62 -30.86 5.24
C ASN A 353 0.86 -29.81 4.10
N PRO A 354 0.01 -28.75 4.03
CA PRO A 354 0.13 -27.62 3.10
C PRO A 354 1.48 -26.89 3.17
N ASN A 355 2.05 -26.77 4.36
CA ASN A 355 3.35 -26.12 4.56
C ASN A 355 4.51 -26.90 3.94
N LYS A 356 4.42 -28.23 3.95
CA LYS A 356 5.38 -29.11 3.28
C LYS A 356 5.19 -29.09 1.76
N SER A 357 3.95 -29.09 1.28
CA SER A 357 3.65 -29.06 -0.15
C SER A 357 4.05 -27.73 -0.81
N MET A 358 3.93 -26.59 -0.12
CA MET A 358 4.46 -25.30 -0.60
C MET A 358 5.97 -25.30 -0.88
N GLY A 359 6.74 -26.21 -0.28
CA GLY A 359 8.17 -26.38 -0.56
C GLY A 359 8.48 -27.30 -1.75
N LYS A 360 7.47 -27.99 -2.30
CA LYS A 360 7.65 -28.84 -3.48
C LYS A 360 7.80 -27.96 -4.72
N LYS A 361 8.74 -28.34 -5.58
CA LYS A 361 8.99 -27.65 -6.84
C LYS A 361 8.09 -28.19 -7.94
N ASN A 362 7.52 -27.30 -8.73
CA ASN A 362 6.77 -27.64 -9.94
C ASN A 362 7.72 -28.07 -11.08
N GLY A 363 7.17 -28.36 -12.27
CA GLY A 363 7.93 -28.75 -13.47
C GLY A 363 8.96 -27.72 -13.95
N TYR A 364 8.88 -26.47 -13.47
CA TYR A 364 9.81 -25.37 -13.77
C TYR A 364 10.86 -25.17 -12.66
N GLY A 365 10.85 -25.98 -11.61
CA GLY A 365 11.80 -25.87 -10.50
C GLY A 365 11.47 -24.77 -9.49
N VAL A 366 10.27 -24.21 -9.53
CA VAL A 366 9.76 -23.14 -8.66
C VAL A 366 8.82 -23.73 -7.61
N SER A 367 8.98 -23.34 -6.34
CA SER A 367 8.06 -23.69 -5.25
C SER A 367 7.27 -22.47 -4.76
N GLY A 368 6.16 -22.70 -4.07
CA GLY A 368 5.36 -21.62 -3.47
C GLY A 368 6.17 -20.79 -2.49
N LYS A 369 7.06 -21.42 -1.71
CA LYS A 369 8.00 -20.72 -0.82
C LYS A 369 8.98 -19.82 -1.57
N ASP A 370 9.41 -20.21 -2.77
CA ASP A 370 10.30 -19.38 -3.58
C ASP A 370 9.58 -18.10 -4.03
N ILE A 371 8.30 -18.19 -4.39
CA ILE A 371 7.48 -17.04 -4.82
C ILE A 371 7.22 -16.08 -3.65
N VAL A 372 6.80 -16.61 -2.49
CA VAL A 372 6.58 -15.80 -1.28
C VAL A 372 7.85 -15.05 -0.87
N LYS A 373 9.00 -15.76 -0.88
CA LYS A 373 10.30 -15.18 -0.57
C LYS A 373 10.74 -14.16 -1.62
N TYR A 374 10.44 -14.39 -2.90
CA TYR A 374 10.75 -13.42 -3.94
C TYR A 374 10.05 -12.08 -3.64
N VAL A 375 8.74 -12.11 -3.39
CA VAL A 375 7.94 -10.91 -3.07
C VAL A 375 8.40 -10.21 -1.78
N GLU A 376 8.84 -10.97 -0.78
CA GLU A 376 9.43 -10.41 0.44
C GLU A 376 10.69 -9.58 0.19
N ASN A 377 11.56 -10.05 -0.70
CA ASN A 377 12.83 -9.39 -0.97
C ASN A 377 12.71 -8.21 -1.95
N ILE A 378 11.53 -7.97 -2.52
CA ILE A 378 11.28 -6.81 -3.40
C ILE A 378 11.43 -5.47 -2.64
N SER A 379 11.24 -5.44 -1.31
CA SER A 379 11.18 -4.19 -0.53
C SER A 379 12.46 -3.77 0.23
N GLU A 380 13.51 -4.60 0.32
CA GLU A 380 14.61 -4.38 1.28
C GLU A 380 16.02 -4.45 0.64
N ASP A 381 16.50 -3.37 0.01
CA ASP A 381 17.96 -3.07 -0.12
C ASP A 381 18.84 -3.67 -1.25
N ILE A 382 18.31 -4.05 -2.42
CA ILE A 382 19.18 -4.39 -3.59
C ILE A 382 18.72 -3.71 -4.91
N ILE A 383 18.08 -2.55 -4.81
CA ILE A 383 17.44 -1.92 -5.97
C ILE A 383 18.43 -1.58 -7.09
N LEU A 384 19.56 -0.93 -6.77
CA LEU A 384 20.57 -0.59 -7.78
C LEU A 384 21.30 -1.84 -8.33
N GLY A 385 21.70 -2.77 -7.46
CA GLY A 385 22.41 -3.97 -7.88
C GLY A 385 21.58 -4.91 -8.76
N GLN A 386 20.25 -4.82 -8.67
CA GLN A 386 19.37 -5.55 -9.56
C GLN A 386 19.32 -4.93 -10.95
N VAL A 387 19.42 -3.62 -11.10
CA VAL A 387 19.23 -2.97 -12.42
C VAL A 387 20.53 -2.58 -13.12
N MET A 388 21.65 -2.52 -12.40
CA MET A 388 22.89 -2.01 -12.98
C MET A 388 24.15 -2.43 -12.21
N ASP A 389 25.30 -2.20 -12.82
CA ASP A 389 26.59 -2.31 -12.17
C ASP A 389 26.85 -1.09 -11.29
N VAL A 390 26.73 -1.29 -9.97
CA VAL A 390 26.90 -0.23 -8.95
C VAL A 390 28.30 0.40 -9.00
N SER A 391 29.31 -0.26 -9.58
CA SER A 391 30.65 0.32 -9.72
C SER A 391 30.71 1.51 -10.69
N LYS A 392 29.72 1.65 -11.59
CA LYS A 392 29.62 2.77 -12.54
C LYS A 392 28.92 4.01 -11.95
N VAL A 393 28.41 3.90 -10.73
CA VAL A 393 27.63 4.95 -10.07
C VAL A 393 28.57 5.97 -9.44
N SER A 394 28.26 7.25 -9.66
CA SER A 394 28.97 8.38 -9.07
C SER A 394 28.84 8.38 -7.54
N ASN A 395 29.93 8.73 -6.85
CA ASN A 395 29.96 8.92 -5.39
C ASN A 395 30.10 10.40 -5.01
N LEU A 396 29.81 11.33 -5.94
CA LEU A 396 29.81 12.76 -5.62
C LEU A 396 28.77 13.05 -4.55
N LYS A 397 29.12 13.99 -3.66
CA LYS A 397 28.27 14.45 -2.57
C LYS A 397 28.38 15.96 -2.45
N ILE A 398 27.28 16.58 -2.10
CA ILE A 398 27.21 17.99 -1.77
C ILE A 398 27.32 18.16 -0.26
N ASN A 399 27.97 19.23 0.19
CA ASN A 399 27.90 19.63 1.58
C ASN A 399 26.78 20.66 1.72
N ARG A 400 25.70 20.31 2.44
CA ARG A 400 24.62 21.26 2.73
C ARG A 400 24.95 21.99 4.02
N ASP A 401 25.28 23.28 3.91
CA ASP A 401 25.36 24.16 5.08
C ASP A 401 23.98 24.74 5.38
N ASP A 402 23.68 25.03 6.66
CA ASP A 402 22.36 25.51 7.14
C ASP A 402 21.85 26.77 6.41
N GLU A 403 22.76 27.58 5.85
CA GLU A 403 22.46 28.83 5.11
C GLU A 403 22.16 28.63 3.61
N SER A 404 22.20 27.39 3.10
CA SER A 404 21.95 27.12 1.67
C SER A 404 20.51 27.49 1.27
N PRO A 405 20.26 28.18 0.14
CA PRO A 405 18.91 28.54 -0.30
C PRO A 405 17.96 27.34 -0.43
N SER A 406 18.49 26.15 -0.73
CA SER A 406 17.73 24.88 -0.76
C SER A 406 17.15 24.45 0.59
N ASN A 407 17.57 25.05 1.71
CA ASN A 407 17.04 24.78 3.04
C ASN A 407 15.85 25.70 3.40
N ILE A 408 15.60 26.74 2.61
CA ILE A 408 14.50 27.68 2.82
C ILE A 408 13.22 26.98 2.40
N LYS A 409 12.42 26.58 3.40
CA LYS A 409 11.11 25.94 3.20
C LYS A 409 10.02 26.95 3.50
N ASP A 410 9.45 27.56 2.46
CA ASP A 410 8.20 28.29 2.60
C ASP A 410 7.01 27.33 2.44
N LYS A 411 5.99 27.49 3.30
CA LYS A 411 4.76 26.68 3.26
C LYS A 411 3.71 27.42 2.44
N GLY A 412 3.90 27.47 1.13
CA GLY A 412 2.91 27.94 0.18
C GLY A 412 1.82 26.92 -0.12
N LYS A 413 0.63 27.39 -0.50
CA LYS A 413 -0.42 26.53 -1.09
C LYS A 413 -0.27 26.44 -2.61
N GLY A 414 0.72 27.13 -3.19
CA GLY A 414 1.22 27.01 -4.56
C GLY A 414 0.21 26.39 -5.52
N ASN A 415 -0.69 27.21 -6.06
CA ASN A 415 -1.67 26.74 -7.04
C ASN A 415 -0.98 26.59 -8.41
N ILE A 416 -0.02 25.67 -8.49
CA ILE A 416 0.71 25.33 -9.71
C ILE A 416 -0.25 24.54 -10.60
N LYS A 417 -0.48 25.00 -11.83
CA LYS A 417 -1.34 24.28 -12.76
C LYS A 417 -0.61 23.05 -13.27
N LYS A 418 -1.34 21.96 -13.56
CA LYS A 418 -0.76 20.72 -14.14
C LYS A 418 0.09 20.97 -15.40
N ILE A 419 -0.26 21.99 -16.19
CA ILE A 419 0.54 22.39 -17.37
C ILE A 419 1.88 22.99 -16.98
N ASP A 420 1.92 23.80 -15.93
CA ASP A 420 3.14 24.40 -15.42
C ASP A 420 4.03 23.30 -14.81
N GLU A 421 3.47 22.29 -14.13
CA GLU A 421 4.20 21.12 -13.63
C GLU A 421 4.84 20.27 -14.75
N ALA A 422 4.08 20.01 -15.82
CA ALA A 422 4.57 19.23 -16.97
C ALA A 422 5.69 19.98 -17.70
N LEU A 423 5.53 21.29 -17.91
CA LEU A 423 6.54 22.15 -18.51
C LEU A 423 7.78 22.26 -17.63
N PHE A 424 7.61 22.38 -16.31
CA PHE A 424 8.72 22.37 -15.36
C PHE A 424 9.50 21.05 -15.40
N SER A 425 8.81 19.92 -15.52
CA SER A 425 9.46 18.61 -15.65
C SER A 425 10.28 18.51 -16.95
N LEU A 426 9.75 19.03 -18.05
CA LEU A 426 10.44 19.08 -19.34
C LEU A 426 11.64 20.02 -19.31
N TYR A 427 11.50 21.17 -18.65
CA TYR A 427 12.59 22.09 -18.39
C TYR A 427 13.71 21.41 -17.61
N CYS A 428 13.37 20.71 -16.51
CA CYS A 428 14.36 20.05 -15.70
C CYS A 428 15.15 19.01 -16.51
N ALA A 429 14.46 18.22 -17.35
CA ALA A 429 15.10 17.24 -18.22
C ALA A 429 16.02 17.85 -19.31
N ASP A 430 15.78 19.10 -19.70
CA ASP A 430 16.59 19.83 -20.68
C ASP A 430 17.77 20.57 -20.02
N VAL A 431 17.61 21.05 -18.79
CA VAL A 431 18.59 21.90 -18.10
C VAL A 431 19.52 21.12 -17.17
N PHE A 432 19.03 20.13 -16.42
CA PHE A 432 19.83 19.45 -15.39
C PHE A 432 20.41 18.12 -15.88
N ALA A 433 21.59 17.76 -15.35
CA ALA A 433 22.19 16.46 -15.62
C ALA A 433 21.37 15.32 -15.00
N SER A 434 21.40 14.15 -15.65
CA SER A 434 20.81 12.91 -15.15
C SER A 434 21.79 11.75 -15.27
N TYR A 435 21.45 10.59 -14.72
CA TYR A 435 22.29 9.40 -14.90
C TYR A 435 22.60 9.07 -16.38
N THR A 436 21.61 9.23 -17.26
CA THR A 436 21.71 8.90 -18.69
C THR A 436 22.28 10.04 -19.54
N ASP A 437 22.16 11.29 -19.09
CA ASP A 437 22.65 12.47 -19.79
C ASP A 437 23.44 13.37 -18.82
N LYS A 438 24.75 13.15 -18.78
CA LYS A 438 25.66 13.87 -17.88
C LYS A 438 26.13 15.15 -18.55
N LYS A 439 26.11 16.25 -17.80
CA LYS A 439 26.64 17.53 -18.25
C LYS A 439 28.04 17.76 -17.67
N GLU A 440 28.86 18.52 -18.40
CA GLU A 440 30.18 18.94 -17.92
C GLU A 440 30.00 20.07 -16.88
N ASP A 441 30.96 20.20 -15.95
CA ASP A 441 31.00 21.24 -14.91
C ASP A 441 29.83 21.29 -13.91
N SER A 442 29.06 20.21 -13.76
CA SER A 442 28.02 20.09 -12.72
C SER A 442 28.59 19.63 -11.36
N LEU A 443 27.96 20.08 -10.27
CA LEU A 443 28.38 19.75 -8.90
C LEU A 443 28.02 18.30 -8.50
N LEU A 444 26.90 17.81 -9.03
CA LEU A 444 26.46 16.41 -8.98
C LEU A 444 26.34 15.87 -10.40
N ASN A 445 26.59 14.58 -10.62
CA ASN A 445 26.34 13.97 -11.92
C ASN A 445 24.85 13.68 -12.14
N TYR A 446 24.07 13.56 -11.06
CA TYR A 446 22.66 13.14 -11.07
C TYR A 446 21.75 14.23 -10.47
N GLU A 447 21.79 15.42 -11.06
CA GLU A 447 21.06 16.60 -10.58
C GLU A 447 19.54 16.41 -10.64
N MET A 448 19.04 15.74 -11.68
CA MET A 448 17.62 15.38 -11.81
C MET A 448 17.16 14.46 -10.66
N GLU A 449 17.94 13.43 -10.37
CA GLU A 449 17.69 12.51 -9.27
C GLU A 449 17.80 13.24 -7.92
N TYR A 450 18.71 14.21 -7.80
CA TYR A 450 18.79 15.10 -6.64
C TYR A 450 17.54 15.96 -6.48
N ILE A 451 17.03 16.57 -7.55
CA ILE A 451 15.79 17.35 -7.52
C ILE A 451 14.60 16.46 -7.10
N LEU A 452 14.59 15.20 -7.54
CA LEU A 452 13.52 14.24 -7.24
C LEU A 452 13.57 13.66 -5.81
N CYS A 453 14.75 13.46 -5.23
CA CYS A 453 14.94 12.69 -3.99
C CYS A 453 15.57 13.50 -2.85
N GLY A 454 16.39 14.50 -3.17
CA GLY A 454 16.91 15.46 -2.21
C GLY A 454 17.94 14.90 -1.24
N HIS A 455 18.61 13.78 -1.53
CA HIS A 455 19.76 13.30 -0.76
C HIS A 455 21.02 14.07 -1.11
N GLU A 456 22.03 14.05 -0.24
CA GLU A 456 23.28 14.78 -0.48
C GLU A 456 24.20 14.10 -1.51
N GLY A 457 23.98 12.82 -1.80
CA GLY A 457 24.86 12.04 -2.67
C GLY A 457 24.18 11.51 -3.91
N ASP A 458 24.95 11.47 -5.00
CA ASP A 458 24.53 10.93 -6.30
C ASP A 458 23.97 9.52 -6.17
N LYS A 459 24.70 8.62 -5.51
CA LYS A 459 24.31 7.21 -5.37
C LYS A 459 22.98 7.03 -4.66
N GLU A 460 22.76 7.77 -3.58
CA GLU A 460 21.55 7.72 -2.77
C GLU A 460 20.34 8.26 -3.58
N ASN A 461 20.52 9.37 -4.30
CA ASN A 461 19.50 9.94 -5.19
C ASN A 461 19.13 9.00 -6.33
N LEU A 462 20.12 8.40 -6.99
CA LEU A 462 19.89 7.43 -8.06
C LEU A 462 19.16 6.20 -7.52
N SER A 463 19.55 5.70 -6.34
CA SER A 463 18.90 4.53 -5.72
C SER A 463 17.42 4.77 -5.47
N GLU A 464 17.06 5.92 -4.90
CA GLU A 464 15.65 6.23 -4.65
C GLU A 464 14.88 6.54 -5.94
N SER A 465 15.52 7.19 -6.92
CA SER A 465 14.91 7.43 -8.23
C SER A 465 14.59 6.13 -8.97
N VAL A 466 15.53 5.18 -8.97
CA VAL A 466 15.31 3.82 -9.49
C VAL A 466 14.21 3.10 -8.73
N ALA A 467 14.14 3.24 -7.40
CA ALA A 467 13.05 2.66 -6.60
C ALA A 467 11.68 3.20 -7.02
N LYS A 468 11.57 4.52 -7.21
CA LYS A 468 10.34 5.19 -7.69
C LYS A 468 9.97 4.71 -9.10
N LEU A 469 10.96 4.58 -10.00
CA LEU A 469 10.76 4.08 -11.37
C LEU A 469 10.29 2.62 -11.40
N LEU A 470 10.92 1.74 -10.62
CA LEU A 470 10.52 0.33 -10.50
C LEU A 470 9.09 0.21 -9.99
N ALA A 471 8.72 0.97 -8.95
CA ALA A 471 7.35 0.96 -8.42
C ALA A 471 6.32 1.41 -9.48
N LEU A 472 6.64 2.46 -10.25
CA LEU A 472 5.79 2.93 -11.34
C LEU A 472 5.67 1.88 -12.45
N ARG A 473 6.80 1.27 -12.86
CA ARG A 473 6.84 0.27 -13.93
C ARG A 473 6.16 -1.03 -13.53
N GLU A 474 6.43 -1.54 -12.33
CA GLU A 474 5.78 -2.72 -11.76
C GLU A 474 4.27 -2.57 -11.80
N ALA A 475 3.77 -1.43 -11.32
CA ALA A 475 2.37 -1.12 -11.39
C ALA A 475 1.78 -1.14 -12.80
N THR A 476 2.43 -0.48 -13.75
CA THR A 476 1.95 -0.48 -15.14
C THR A 476 2.01 -1.87 -15.76
N ASN A 477 3.00 -2.68 -15.41
CA ASN A 477 3.15 -4.05 -15.89
C ASN A 477 2.09 -4.96 -15.27
N VAL A 478 1.80 -4.82 -13.98
CA VAL A 478 0.66 -5.48 -13.32
C VAL A 478 -0.65 -5.11 -14.01
N ILE A 479 -0.91 -3.82 -14.24
CA ILE A 479 -2.12 -3.39 -14.96
C ILE A 479 -2.18 -4.04 -16.35
N ALA A 480 -1.05 -4.11 -17.06
CA ALA A 480 -0.99 -4.76 -18.36
C ALA A 480 -1.29 -6.27 -18.29
N ILE A 481 -0.75 -6.98 -17.29
CA ILE A 481 -1.04 -8.39 -17.04
C ILE A 481 -2.52 -8.59 -16.72
N LEU A 482 -3.07 -7.80 -15.80
CA LEU A 482 -4.47 -7.89 -15.38
C LEU A 482 -5.45 -7.56 -16.51
N SER A 483 -5.06 -6.65 -17.41
CA SER A 483 -5.88 -6.27 -18.57
C SER A 483 -5.78 -7.26 -19.74
N ASN A 484 -4.89 -8.25 -19.65
CA ASN A 484 -4.68 -9.24 -20.70
C ASN A 484 -5.11 -10.64 -20.21
N PRO A 485 -6.25 -11.17 -20.70
CA PRO A 485 -6.76 -12.47 -20.28
C PRO A 485 -5.78 -13.64 -20.49
N ASP A 486 -4.95 -13.59 -21.53
CA ASP A 486 -3.99 -14.66 -21.81
C ASP A 486 -2.88 -14.68 -20.75
N MET A 487 -2.33 -13.51 -20.43
CA MET A 487 -1.30 -13.37 -19.38
C MET A 487 -1.85 -13.74 -18.00
N LEU A 488 -3.10 -13.34 -17.72
CA LEU A 488 -3.75 -13.69 -16.46
C LEU A 488 -3.98 -15.22 -16.35
N ASN A 489 -4.40 -15.87 -17.43
CA ASN A 489 -4.55 -17.33 -17.47
C ASN A 489 -3.22 -18.07 -17.32
N GLU A 490 -2.11 -17.51 -17.81
CA GLU A 490 -0.77 -18.04 -17.56
C GLU A 490 -0.40 -17.95 -16.07
N ALA A 491 -0.65 -16.79 -15.43
CA ALA A 491 -0.42 -16.62 -14.00
C ALA A 491 -1.25 -17.60 -13.16
N ARG A 492 -2.51 -17.83 -13.53
CA ARG A 492 -3.39 -18.85 -12.93
C ARG A 492 -2.88 -20.26 -13.09
N THR A 493 -2.44 -20.61 -14.28
CA THR A 493 -1.90 -21.94 -14.56
C THR A 493 -0.65 -22.19 -13.73
N LEU A 494 0.20 -21.17 -13.59
CA LEU A 494 1.36 -21.23 -12.72
C LEU A 494 0.95 -21.34 -11.25
N ALA A 495 -0.06 -20.58 -10.80
CA ALA A 495 -0.60 -20.64 -9.45
C ALA A 495 -1.13 -22.03 -9.13
N LEU A 496 -1.96 -22.60 -10.01
CA LEU A 496 -2.52 -23.94 -9.87
C LEU A 496 -1.42 -25.01 -9.84
N SER A 497 -0.42 -24.94 -10.72
CA SER A 497 0.67 -25.92 -10.74
C SER A 497 1.61 -25.83 -9.54
N THR A 498 1.68 -24.66 -8.88
CA THR A 498 2.61 -24.40 -7.77
C THR A 498 1.94 -24.55 -6.40
N PHE A 499 0.75 -24.01 -6.26
CA PHE A 499 -0.03 -23.96 -5.03
C PHE A 499 -1.20 -24.95 -5.02
N GLY A 500 -1.69 -25.40 -6.18
CA GLY A 500 -2.78 -26.39 -6.24
C GLY A 500 -2.42 -27.75 -5.64
N LEU A 501 -1.13 -28.08 -5.58
CA LEU A 501 -0.64 -29.25 -4.83
C LEU A 501 -0.95 -29.16 -3.32
N THR A 502 -1.27 -27.99 -2.78
CA THR A 502 -1.68 -27.89 -1.37
C THR A 502 -3.03 -28.52 -1.12
N GLY A 503 -3.88 -28.66 -2.15
CA GLY A 503 -5.29 -29.01 -2.00
C GLY A 503 -6.12 -27.92 -1.30
N VAL A 504 -5.54 -26.73 -1.07
CA VAL A 504 -6.19 -25.60 -0.39
C VAL A 504 -6.46 -24.47 -1.40
N PRO A 505 -7.71 -24.26 -1.81
CA PRO A 505 -8.05 -23.28 -2.84
C PRO A 505 -7.66 -21.84 -2.48
N ALA A 506 -7.86 -21.44 -1.22
CA ALA A 506 -7.49 -20.10 -0.74
C ALA A 506 -6.00 -19.79 -0.94
N ILE A 507 -5.11 -20.76 -0.73
CA ILE A 507 -3.67 -20.59 -0.97
C ILE A 507 -3.39 -20.42 -2.47
N THR A 508 -4.13 -21.12 -3.33
CA THR A 508 -3.98 -21.00 -4.80
C THR A 508 -4.38 -19.61 -5.29
N VAL A 509 -5.51 -19.10 -4.80
CA VAL A 509 -6.02 -17.74 -5.08
C VAL A 509 -5.01 -16.67 -4.66
N LEU A 510 -4.50 -16.76 -3.43
CA LEU A 510 -3.48 -15.81 -2.95
C LEU A 510 -2.15 -15.97 -3.72
N GLY A 511 -1.82 -17.19 -4.13
CA GLY A 511 -0.64 -17.49 -4.94
C GLY A 511 -0.66 -16.81 -6.30
N GLU A 512 -1.82 -16.72 -6.95
CA GLU A 512 -2.01 -15.98 -8.20
C GLU A 512 -1.68 -14.49 -8.04
N VAL A 513 -2.14 -13.85 -6.96
CA VAL A 513 -1.81 -12.45 -6.63
C VAL A 513 -0.30 -12.23 -6.56
N LEU A 514 0.39 -13.14 -5.86
CA LEU A 514 1.84 -13.03 -5.71
C LEU A 514 2.59 -13.28 -7.03
N ILE A 515 2.10 -14.19 -7.87
CA ILE A 515 2.69 -14.45 -9.19
C ILE A 515 2.56 -13.23 -10.10
N VAL A 516 1.39 -12.59 -10.16
CA VAL A 516 1.19 -11.38 -10.97
C VAL A 516 2.10 -10.25 -10.49
N ALA A 517 2.20 -10.04 -9.17
CA ALA A 517 3.11 -9.06 -8.61
C ALA A 517 4.58 -9.36 -8.95
N ALA A 518 5.00 -10.62 -8.76
CA ALA A 518 6.37 -11.05 -9.07
C ALA A 518 6.71 -10.88 -10.55
N TRP A 519 5.77 -11.21 -11.45
CA TRP A 519 5.95 -11.00 -12.89
C TRP A 519 6.05 -9.51 -13.23
N GLY A 520 5.13 -8.69 -12.74
CA GLY A 520 5.15 -7.24 -12.97
C GLY A 520 6.47 -6.59 -12.52
N TYR A 521 7.01 -7.03 -11.37
CA TYR A 521 8.29 -6.57 -10.87
C TYR A 521 9.49 -7.10 -11.67
N ALA A 522 9.47 -8.37 -12.09
CA ALA A 522 10.53 -8.91 -12.95
C ALA A 522 10.64 -8.12 -14.27
N GLU A 523 9.50 -7.79 -14.89
CA GLU A 523 9.45 -6.93 -16.07
C GLU A 523 9.94 -5.52 -15.75
N SER A 524 9.58 -4.95 -14.60
CA SER A 524 10.03 -3.60 -14.23
C SER A 524 11.55 -3.51 -14.07
N VAL A 525 12.17 -4.55 -13.51
CA VAL A 525 13.64 -4.66 -13.44
C VAL A 525 14.26 -4.70 -14.83
N LEU A 526 13.68 -5.45 -15.77
CA LEU A 526 14.16 -5.49 -17.16
C LEU A 526 13.99 -4.15 -17.88
N ASP A 527 12.85 -3.49 -17.70
CA ASP A 527 12.57 -2.17 -18.27
C ASP A 527 13.59 -1.14 -17.80
N VAL A 528 13.83 -1.09 -16.48
CA VAL A 528 14.76 -0.13 -15.89
C VAL A 528 16.21 -0.49 -16.24
N ARG A 529 16.57 -1.77 -16.35
CA ARG A 529 17.86 -2.19 -16.92
C ARG A 529 18.06 -1.63 -18.32
N ASN A 530 17.06 -1.75 -19.19
CA ASN A 530 17.14 -1.26 -20.56
C ASN A 530 17.18 0.27 -20.62
N LEU A 531 16.53 0.96 -19.67
CA LEU A 531 16.58 2.42 -19.56
C LEU A 531 17.96 2.93 -19.11
N LEU A 532 18.65 2.18 -18.22
CA LEU A 532 19.93 2.57 -17.63
C LEU A 532 21.16 1.97 -18.32
N ALA A 533 20.96 1.10 -19.33
CA ALA A 533 22.02 0.46 -20.11
C ALA A 533 22.63 1.43 -21.13
#